data_AF-A0A7L4PKY7-F1
#
_entry.id   AF-A0A7L4PKY7-F1
#
_cell.length_a   1.000
_cell.length_b   1.000
_cell.length_c   1.000
_cell.angle_alpha   90.00
_cell.angle_beta   90.00
_cell.angle_gamma   90.00
#
_symmetry.space_group_name_H-M   'P 1'
#
loop_
_entity.id
_entity.type
_entity.pdbx_description
1 polymer ?
#
loop_
_entity_poly.entity_id
_entity_poly.type
_entity_poly.pdbx_seq_one_letter_code
_entity_poly.pdbx_strand_id
1 'polypeptide(L)'
;LGNEFVSCEVIASHKAEDKYPMVAAASILAKVKRDELIKKIEEDSGFSFGSGYPSDPKTIRFLEDYYKINNSFPDFVRTEWKTLSNIKSSVNQRKLC
;
A
#
# COMPACT_ATOMS: atom_id res chain seq x y z
N LEU A 1 -5.94 42.35 -8.32
CA LEU A 1 -5.96 40.87 -8.47
C LEU A 1 -6.93 40.36 -7.40
N GLY A 2 -8.07 39.84 -7.84
CA GLY A 2 -9.31 39.75 -7.06
C GLY A 2 -9.30 38.75 -5.90
N ASN A 3 -9.96 39.14 -4.81
CA ASN A 3 -10.32 38.30 -3.67
C ASN A 3 -11.57 37.46 -4.00
N GLU A 4 -11.43 36.45 -4.85
CA GLU A 4 -12.50 35.44 -5.07
C GLU A 4 -12.05 34.05 -4.61
N PHE A 5 -11.54 33.95 -3.39
CA PHE A 5 -11.45 32.65 -2.74
C PHE A 5 -12.81 32.38 -2.08
N VAL A 6 -13.60 31.50 -2.69
CA VAL A 6 -14.83 30.99 -2.09
C VAL A 6 -14.47 30.30 -0.77
N SER A 7 -15.08 30.74 0.33
CA SER A 7 -14.92 30.08 1.62
C SER A 7 -15.43 28.64 1.54
N CYS A 8 -14.57 27.66 1.82
CA CYS A 8 -14.91 26.25 1.83
C CYS A 8 -14.96 25.73 3.27
N GLU A 9 -16.09 25.13 3.65
CA GLU A 9 -16.21 24.46 4.95
C GLU A 9 -15.55 23.08 4.89
N VAL A 10 -14.63 22.82 5.82
CA VAL A 10 -13.90 21.54 5.91
C VAL A 10 -14.38 20.78 7.13
N ILE A 11 -14.99 19.62 6.91
CA ILE A 11 -15.48 18.75 7.98
C ILE A 11 -14.69 17.44 7.95
N ALA A 12 -13.99 17.14 9.05
CA ALA A 12 -13.24 15.90 9.21
C ALA A 12 -13.86 15.02 10.31
N SER A 13 -14.05 13.73 10.03
CA SER A 13 -14.53 12.78 11.04
C SER A 13 -14.04 11.36 10.75
N HIS A 14 -13.90 10.55 11.81
CA HIS A 14 -13.63 9.12 11.65
C HIS A 14 -14.80 8.43 10.94
N LYS A 15 -14.47 7.50 10.04
CA LYS A 15 -15.44 6.73 9.25
C LYS A 15 -16.46 7.63 8.52
N ALA A 16 -15.97 8.73 7.94
CA ALA A 16 -16.81 9.67 7.21
C ALA A 16 -17.55 9.03 6.02
N GLU A 17 -16.99 7.96 5.44
CA GLU A 17 -17.65 7.16 4.39
C GLU A 17 -18.96 6.49 4.85
N ASP A 18 -19.13 6.19 6.14
CA ASP A 18 -20.37 5.60 6.66
C ASP A 18 -21.48 6.65 6.83
N LYS A 19 -21.09 7.94 6.92
CA LYS A 19 -22.01 9.05 7.24
C LYS A 19 -22.36 9.89 6.02
N TYR A 20 -21.42 10.07 5.10
CA TYR A 20 -21.55 10.97 3.96
C TYR A 20 -21.43 10.19 2.65
N PRO A 21 -22.53 10.05 1.87
CA PRO A 21 -22.50 9.31 0.60
C PRO A 21 -21.45 9.81 -0.40
N MET A 22 -21.17 11.12 -0.41
CA MET A 22 -20.10 11.68 -1.26
C MET A 22 -18.71 11.16 -0.88
N VAL A 23 -18.45 10.99 0.41
CA VAL A 23 -17.19 10.42 0.90
C VAL A 23 -17.14 8.92 0.60
N ALA A 24 -18.27 8.21 0.69
CA ALA A 24 -18.36 6.81 0.27
C ALA A 24 -18.05 6.64 -1.22
N ALA A 25 -18.60 7.50 -2.08
CA ALA A 25 -18.32 7.49 -3.52
C ALA A 25 -16.82 7.74 -3.80
N ALA A 26 -16.22 8.73 -3.14
CA ALA A 26 -14.78 8.99 -3.25
C ALA A 26 -13.94 7.77 -2.79
N SER A 27 -14.35 7.11 -1.71
CA SER A 27 -13.71 5.89 -1.20
C SER A 27 -13.78 4.72 -2.20
N ILE A 28 -14.93 4.53 -2.86
CA ILE A 28 -15.09 3.52 -3.93
C ILE A 28 -14.14 3.83 -5.09
N LEU A 29 -14.15 5.06 -5.61
CA LEU A 29 -13.29 5.45 -6.73
C LEU A 29 -11.81 5.23 -6.39
N ALA A 30 -11.39 5.61 -5.18
CA ALA A 30 -10.02 5.40 -4.72
C ALA A 30 -9.65 3.91 -4.64
N LYS A 31 -10.51 3.07 -4.07
CA LYS A 31 -10.27 1.62 -3.93
C LYS A 31 -10.22 0.91 -5.29
N VAL A 32 -11.17 1.20 -6.19
CA VAL A 32 -11.18 0.64 -7.55
C VAL A 32 -9.90 1.04 -8.28
N LYS A 33 -9.52 2.32 -8.23
CA LYS A 33 -8.32 2.77 -8.93
C LYS A 33 -7.04 2.14 -8.37
N ARG A 34 -6.98 1.97 -7.05
CA ARG A 34 -5.87 1.28 -6.38
C ARG A 34 -5.75 -0.16 -6.87
N ASP A 35 -6.85 -0.89 -6.91
CA ASP A 35 -6.84 -2.31 -7.29
C ASP A 35 -6.48 -2.51 -8.77
N GLU A 36 -6.89 -1.59 -9.66
CA GLU A 36 -6.40 -1.54 -11.06
C GLU A 36 -4.88 -1.38 -11.13
N LEU A 37 -4.32 -0.45 -10.35
CA LEU A 37 -2.87 -0.20 -10.36
C LEU A 37 -2.08 -1.38 -9.79
N ILE A 38 -2.60 -2.06 -8.77
CA ILE A 38 -1.96 -3.26 -8.22
C ILE A 38 -1.87 -4.35 -9.30
N LYS A 39 -2.97 -4.61 -10.03
CA LYS A 39 -2.96 -5.58 -11.13
C LYS A 39 -1.96 -5.19 -12.22
N LYS A 40 -1.92 -3.91 -12.59
CA LYS A 40 -0.95 -3.42 -13.55
C LYS A 40 0.50 -3.65 -13.10
N ILE A 41 0.80 -3.46 -11.82
CA ILE A 41 2.14 -3.75 -11.27
C ILE A 41 2.43 -5.25 -11.31
N GLU A 42 1.46 -6.12 -11.01
CA GLU A 42 1.63 -7.58 -11.16
C GLU A 42 1.93 -7.96 -12.62
N GLU A 43 1.22 -7.36 -13.59
CA GLU A 43 1.43 -7.56 -15.02
C GLU A 43 2.81 -7.06 -15.48
N ASP A 44 3.16 -5.81 -15.14
CA ASP A 44 4.40 -5.16 -15.56
C ASP A 44 5.64 -5.84 -14.93
N SER A 45 5.52 -6.32 -13.69
CA SER A 45 6.63 -6.97 -12.97
C SER A 45 6.73 -8.47 -13.23
N GLY A 46 5.66 -9.10 -13.73
CA GLY A 46 5.59 -10.56 -13.91
C GLY A 46 5.49 -11.36 -12.61
N PHE A 47 5.28 -10.71 -11.47
CA PHE A 47 5.15 -11.37 -10.17
C PHE A 47 3.72 -11.24 -9.64
N SER A 48 3.17 -12.35 -9.13
CA SER A 48 1.98 -12.27 -8.29
C SER A 48 2.38 -12.17 -6.83
N PHE A 49 2.06 -11.03 -6.21
CA PHE A 49 2.38 -10.73 -4.82
C PHE A 49 1.13 -10.55 -3.95
N GLY A 50 -0.06 -10.82 -4.50
CA GLY A 50 -1.31 -10.74 -3.76
C GLY A 50 -1.81 -9.31 -3.57
N SER A 51 -2.52 -9.05 -2.48
CA SER A 51 -3.25 -7.78 -2.31
C SER A 51 -2.39 -6.55 -1.99
N GLY A 52 -1.11 -6.77 -1.64
CA GLY A 52 -0.17 -5.72 -1.23
C GLY A 52 -0.33 -5.31 0.24
N TYR A 53 -1.23 -5.93 1.01
CA TYR A 53 -1.42 -5.64 2.42
C TYR A 53 -0.50 -6.47 3.32
N PRO A 54 -0.08 -5.94 4.48
CA PRO A 54 0.69 -6.69 5.48
C PRO A 54 -0.07 -7.86 6.08
N SER A 55 -1.41 -7.81 6.04
CA SER A 55 -2.25 -8.88 6.54
C SER A 55 -2.40 -10.04 5.56
N ASP A 56 -1.95 -9.88 4.32
CA ASP A 56 -2.03 -10.91 3.29
C ASP A 56 -0.78 -11.82 3.37
N PRO A 57 -0.96 -13.11 3.72
CA PRO A 57 0.16 -14.04 3.79
C PRO A 57 0.91 -14.19 2.46
N LYS A 58 0.22 -14.02 1.31
CA LYS A 58 0.88 -14.10 -0.01
C LYS A 58 1.84 -12.94 -0.21
N THR A 59 1.45 -11.73 0.18
CA THR A 59 2.29 -10.55 0.09
C THR A 59 3.50 -10.66 1.01
N ILE A 60 3.31 -11.10 2.26
CA ILE A 60 4.44 -11.32 3.17
C ILE A 60 5.44 -12.33 2.58
N ARG A 61 4.93 -13.49 2.14
CA ARG A 61 5.79 -14.55 1.59
C ARG A 61 6.55 -14.10 0.34
N PHE A 62 5.89 -13.40 -0.57
CA PHE A 62 6.55 -12.80 -1.74
C PHE A 62 7.70 -11.89 -1.33
N LEU A 63 7.48 -10.97 -0.38
CA LEU A 63 8.51 -10.03 0.07
C LEU A 63 9.67 -10.74 0.76
N GLU A 64 9.39 -11.76 1.59
CA GLU A 64 10.44 -12.56 2.23
C GLU A 64 11.29 -13.31 1.20
N ASP A 65 10.66 -13.97 0.24
CA ASP A 65 11.35 -14.78 -0.76
C ASP A 65 12.12 -13.89 -1.75
N TYR A 66 11.55 -12.77 -2.17
CA TYR A 66 12.25 -11.78 -2.98
C TYR A 66 13.49 -11.22 -2.26
N TYR A 67 13.36 -10.89 -0.97
CA TYR A 67 14.47 -10.37 -0.18
C TYR A 67 15.58 -11.41 0.05
N LYS A 68 15.24 -12.68 0.26
CA LYS A 68 16.24 -13.76 0.39
C LYS A 68 17.08 -13.94 -0.88
N ILE A 69 16.45 -13.79 -2.06
CA ILE A 69 17.12 -14.00 -3.35
C ILE A 69 17.92 -12.77 -3.76
N ASN A 70 17.32 -11.58 -3.67
CA ASN A 70 17.89 -10.35 -4.23
C ASN A 70 18.62 -9.48 -3.21
N ASN A 71 18.52 -9.80 -1.91
CA ASN A 71 19.03 -9.01 -0.78
C ASN A 71 18.53 -7.54 -0.78
N SER A 72 17.43 -7.28 -1.48
CA SER A 72 16.81 -5.99 -1.71
C SER A 72 15.29 -6.19 -1.87
N PHE A 73 14.52 -5.11 -1.85
CA PHE A 73 13.08 -5.16 -2.12
C PHE A 73 12.76 -4.56 -3.49
N PRO A 74 11.62 -4.92 -4.11
CA PRO A 74 11.22 -4.34 -5.40
C PRO A 74 10.94 -2.83 -5.31
N ASP A 75 11.15 -2.08 -6.39
CA ASP A 75 11.00 -0.61 -6.37
C ASP A 75 9.56 -0.14 -6.09
N PHE A 76 8.56 -0.98 -6.37
CA PHE A 76 7.15 -0.68 -6.12
C PHE A 76 6.72 -0.82 -4.65
N VAL A 77 7.62 -1.20 -3.74
CA VAL A 77 7.29 -1.34 -2.31
C VAL A 77 7.67 -0.11 -1.49
N ARG A 78 6.91 0.14 -0.43
CA ARG A 78 7.18 1.23 0.51
C ARG A 78 8.21 0.83 1.54
N THR A 79 9.49 1.14 1.29
CA THR A 79 10.66 0.74 2.10
C THR A 79 10.58 1.08 3.58
N GLU A 80 9.86 2.13 3.96
CA GLU A 80 9.69 2.60 5.34
C GLU A 80 8.64 1.81 6.15
N TRP A 81 7.90 0.89 5.52
CA TRP A 81 6.90 0.12 6.24
C TRP A 81 7.53 -0.85 7.23
N LYS A 82 6.95 -0.89 8.44
CA LYS A 82 7.40 -1.77 9.54
C LYS A 82 7.49 -3.23 9.12
N THR A 83 6.62 -3.68 8.22
CA THR A 83 6.65 -5.04 7.64
C THR A 83 7.99 -5.35 7.01
N LEU A 84 8.55 -4.45 6.19
CA LEU A 84 9.83 -4.65 5.52
C LEU A 84 11.00 -4.60 6.51
N SER A 85 10.94 -3.69 7.50
CA SER A 85 11.92 -3.63 8.58
C SER A 85 11.97 -4.93 9.39
N ASN A 86 10.81 -5.50 9.71
CA ASN A 86 10.70 -6.80 10.39
C ASN A 86 11.27 -7.94 9.53
N ILE A 87 10.95 -7.96 8.23
CA ILE A 87 11.48 -8.97 7.30
C ILE A 87 13.01 -8.91 7.25
N LYS A 88 13.59 -7.71 7.02
CA LYS A 88 15.06 -7.49 7.02
C LYS A 88 15.70 -8.03 8.31
N SER A 89 15.12 -7.68 9.46
CA SER A 89 15.63 -8.08 10.77
C SER A 89 15.59 -9.60 10.97
N SER A 90 14.48 -10.23 10.58
CA SER A 90 14.30 -11.69 10.71
C SER A 90 15.26 -12.49 9.83
N VAL A 91 15.54 -12.02 8.62
CA VAL A 91 16.46 -12.67 7.68
C VAL A 91 17.90 -12.53 8.16
N ASN A 92 18.30 -11.34 8.64
CA ASN A 92 19.64 -11.13 9.21
C ASN A 92 19.89 -11.98 10.46
N GLN A 93 18.90 -12.14 11.35
CA GLN A 93 19.03 -12.99 12.53
C GLN A 93 19.30 -14.46 12.18
N ARG A 94 18.61 -15.00 11.15
CA ARG A 94 18.83 -16.39 10.69
C ARG A 94 20.20 -16.63 10.08
N LYS A 95 20.88 -15.59 9.62
CA LYS A 95 22.23 -15.68 9.04
C LYS A 95 23.34 -15.72 10.10
N LEU A 96 23.01 -15.37 11.35
CA LEU A 96 23.95 -15.38 12.48
C LEU A 96 23.94 -16.69 13.29
N CYS A 97 23.05 -17.64 12.97
CA CYS A 97 22.97 -18.94 13.61
C CYS A 97 23.73 -20.00 12.81
#